data_AF-A0A3P6FS10-F1
#
_entry.id   AF-A0A3P6FS10-F1
#
_cell.length_a   1.000
_cell.length_b   1.000
_cell.length_c   1.000
_cell.angle_alpha   90.00
_cell.angle_beta   90.00
_cell.angle_gamma   90.00
#
_symmetry.space_group_name_H-M   'P 1'
#
loop_
_entity.id
_entity.type
_entity.pdbx_description
1 polymer ?
#
loop_
_entity_poly.entity_id
_entity_poly.type
_entity_poly.pdbx_seq_one_letter_code
_entity_poly.pdbx_strand_id
1 'polypeptide(L)' 'MIDPSSFVCVLLRGLKNSREAVKHFGPAPGVPHSHSKPYVRSKGRKFEKARGKRKSRGFKV' A
#
# COMPACT_ATOMS: atom_id res chain seq x y z
N MET A 1 -12.44 41.78 -6.05
CA MET A 1 -11.74 40.98 -7.08
C MET A 1 -12.43 39.63 -7.14
N ILE A 2 -13.53 39.55 -7.91
CA ILE A 2 -14.12 38.27 -8.33
C ILE A 2 -13.05 37.65 -9.24
N ASP A 3 -12.62 36.41 -9.04
CA ASP A 3 -12.03 35.68 -10.17
C ASP A 3 -13.17 35.56 -11.19
N PRO A 4 -13.08 36.20 -12.37
CA PRO A 4 -14.23 36.54 -13.23
C PRO A 4 -15.03 35.34 -13.79
N SER A 5 -14.80 34.13 -13.32
CA SER A 5 -15.30 32.89 -13.89
C SER A 5 -16.06 31.98 -12.92
N SER A 6 -16.33 32.40 -11.67
CA SER A 6 -16.98 31.56 -10.65
C SER A 6 -18.47 31.30 -10.90
N PHE A 7 -18.76 30.66 -12.04
CA PHE A 7 -19.88 29.73 -12.20
C PHE A 7 -19.62 28.52 -11.30
N VAL A 8 -20.69 27.92 -10.81
CA VAL A 8 -20.70 26.81 -9.83
C VAL A 8 -19.88 25.62 -10.35
N CYS A 9 -18.57 25.63 -10.10
CA CYS A 9 -17.64 24.58 -10.54
C CYS A 9 -17.28 23.68 -9.37
N VAL A 10 -17.57 22.38 -9.50
CA VAL A 10 -17.19 21.35 -8.53
C VAL A 10 -15.81 20.81 -8.89
N LEU A 11 -14.84 21.00 -8.00
CA LEU A 11 -13.49 20.44 -8.15
C LEU A 11 -13.53 18.94 -7.82
N LEU A 12 -13.27 18.10 -8.81
CA LEU A 12 -13.12 16.65 -8.64
C LEU A 12 -11.64 16.24 -8.71
N ARG A 13 -11.25 15.28 -7.88
CA ARG A 13 -9.90 14.70 -7.89
C ARG A 13 -9.98 13.18 -7.84
N GLY A 14 -9.08 12.52 -8.56
CA GLY A 14 -8.91 11.08 -8.49
C GLY A 14 -8.39 10.61 -7.13
N LEU A 15 -8.55 9.31 -6.87
CA LEU A 15 -8.06 8.64 -5.66
C LEU A 15 -6.52 8.75 -5.58
N LYS A 16 -6.01 9.55 -4.64
CA LYS A 16 -4.57 9.80 -4.47
C LYS A 16 -3.76 8.56 -4.08
N ASN A 17 -4.38 7.65 -3.33
CA ASN A 17 -3.70 6.52 -2.68
C ASN A 17 -3.82 5.20 -3.44
N SER A 18 -4.43 5.19 -4.63
CA SER A 18 -4.61 3.96 -5.43
C SER A 18 -3.34 3.49 -6.15
N ARG A 19 -2.28 4.30 -6.16
CA ARG A 19 -1.00 4.00 -6.82
C ARG A 19 -0.32 2.78 -6.19
N GLU A 20 0.29 1.93 -7.00
CA GLU A 20 1.06 0.76 -6.51
C GLU A 20 2.17 1.13 -5.54
N ALA A 21 2.83 2.28 -5.74
CA ALA A 21 3.87 2.77 -4.83
C ALA A 21 3.34 2.95 -3.40
N VAL A 22 2.10 3.43 -3.24
CA VAL A 22 1.50 3.70 -1.93
C VAL A 22 1.28 2.41 -1.13
N LYS A 23 1.14 1.26 -1.80
CA LYS A 23 1.00 -0.05 -1.14
C LYS A 23 2.26 -0.49 -0.39
N HIS A 24 3.41 0.08 -0.74
CA HIS A 24 4.68 -0.20 -0.10
C HIS A 24 4.97 0.73 1.09
N PHE A 25 4.17 1.78 1.27
CA PHE A 25 4.32 2.73 2.37
C PHE A 25 3.60 2.25 3.64
N GLY A 26 3.93 2.88 4.77
CA GLY A 26 3.36 2.57 6.08
C GLY A 26 4.30 1.74 6.96
N PRO A 27 3.76 1.09 8.02
CA PRO A 27 4.53 0.25 8.92
C PRO A 27 5.30 -0.82 8.15
N ALA A 28 6.52 -1.13 8.60
CA ALA A 28 7.39 -2.06 7.91
C ALA A 28 6.76 -3.46 7.74
N PRO A 29 7.01 -4.14 6.61
CA PRO A 29 6.46 -5.47 6.37
C PRO A 29 7.04 -6.48 7.37
N GLY A 30 6.18 -7.05 8.21
CA GLY A 30 6.61 -7.96 9.28
C GLY A 30 6.56 -7.35 10.68
N VAL A 31 5.94 -6.17 10.84
CA VAL A 31 5.41 -5.68 12.12
C VAL A 31 4.00 -6.28 12.33
N PRO A 32 3.58 -6.63 13.56
CA PRO A 32 2.23 -7.12 13.81
C PRO A 32 1.16 -6.18 13.23
N HIS A 33 0.16 -6.75 12.58
CA HIS A 33 -0.94 -6.00 11.91
C HIS A 33 -0.50 -5.11 10.74
N SER A 34 0.75 -5.24 10.24
CA SER A 34 1.19 -4.57 9.02
C SER A 34 0.69 -5.31 7.76
N HIS A 35 0.14 -4.54 6.82
CA HIS A 35 -0.29 -5.03 5.51
C HIS A 35 0.45 -4.38 4.34
N SER A 36 1.54 -3.66 4.62
CA SER A 36 2.43 -3.08 3.62
C SER A 36 2.99 -4.18 2.71
N LYS A 37 2.93 -3.95 1.40
CA LYS A 37 3.46 -4.88 0.39
C LYS A 37 5.00 -4.89 0.46
N PRO A 38 5.66 -6.03 0.67
CA PRO A 38 7.12 -6.09 0.64
C PRO A 38 7.66 -5.90 -0.79
N TYR A 39 8.87 -5.37 -0.90
CA TYR A 39 9.59 -5.30 -2.17
C TYR A 39 10.25 -6.64 -2.45
N VAL A 40 9.72 -7.35 -3.45
CA VAL A 40 10.19 -8.70 -3.80
C VAL A 40 10.48 -8.74 -5.29
N ARG A 41 11.56 -9.42 -5.70
CA ARG A 41 11.97 -9.54 -7.11
C ARG A 41 10.89 -10.16 -8.00
N SER A 42 10.19 -11.18 -7.49
CA SER A 42 9.07 -11.82 -8.18
C SER A 42 8.11 -12.48 -7.18
N LYS A 43 6.90 -12.80 -7.64
CA LYS A 43 5.89 -13.48 -6.82
C LYS A 43 6.04 -14.99 -6.97
N GLY A 44 6.17 -15.73 -5.88
CA GLY A 44 6.19 -17.20 -5.93
C GLY A 44 6.36 -17.86 -4.57
N ARG A 45 6.30 -19.20 -4.54
CA ARG A 45 6.47 -20.00 -3.30
C ARG A 45 7.83 -19.80 -2.64
N LYS A 46 8.86 -19.52 -3.46
CA LYS A 46 10.25 -19.36 -3.04
C LYS A 46 10.62 -17.94 -2.60
N PHE A 47 9.75 -16.96 -2.88
CA PHE A 47 10.03 -15.55 -2.61
C PHE A 47 9.22 -15.07 -1.41
N GLU A 48 9.90 -14.89 -0.27
CA GLU A 48 9.40 -14.26 0.96
C GLU A 48 8.01 -14.76 1.47
N LYS A 49 7.74 -16.07 1.33
CA LYS A 49 6.49 -16.72 1.84
C LYS A 49 6.71 -17.73 2.98
N ALA A 50 7.94 -17.85 3.49
CA ALA A 50 8.30 -18.89 4.45
C ALA A 50 8.16 -18.44 5.91
N ARG A 51 9.27 -18.14 6.59
CA ARG A 51 9.29 -17.74 7.99
C ARG A 51 8.65 -16.36 8.17
N GLY A 52 7.90 -16.16 9.25
CA GLY A 52 7.25 -14.87 9.56
C GLY A 52 5.94 -14.61 8.82
N LYS A 53 5.58 -15.40 7.79
CA LYS A 53 4.33 -15.24 7.03
C LYS A 53 3.25 -16.29 7.32
N ARG A 54 3.63 -17.43 7.91
CA ARG A 54 2.71 -18.56 8.20
C ARG A 54 3.05 -19.26 9.51
N LYS A 55 2.02 -19.73 10.20
CA LYS A 55 2.13 -20.35 11.53
C LYS A 55 3.03 -21.60 11.52
N SER A 56 3.04 -22.37 10.43
CA SER A 56 3.80 -23.63 10.33
C SER A 56 5.31 -23.46 10.11
N ARG A 57 5.84 -22.24 9.97
CA ARG A 57 7.28 -21.99 9.76
C ARG A 57 7.78 -20.93 10.74
N GLY A 58 7.96 -21.33 12.00
CA GLY A 58 8.52 -20.51 13.08
C GLY A 58 7.48 -19.64 13.78
N PHE A 59 7.00 -18.60 13.11
CA PHE A 59 5.97 -17.69 13.63
C PHE A 59 5.24 -17.01 12.48
N LYS A 60 4.08 -16.44 12.78
CA LYS A 60 3.33 -15.58 11.87
C LYS A 60 3.24 -14.19 12.49
N VAL A 61 3.57 -13.19 11.69
CA VAL A 61 3.31 -11.79 11.99
C VAL A 61 2.04 -11.32 11.28
#